data_AF-A0A7C7ZDN2-F1
#
_entry.id   AF-A0A7C7ZDN2-F1
#
_cell.length_a   1.000
_cell.length_b   1.000
_cell.length_c   1.000
_cell.angle_alpha   90.00
_cell.angle_beta   90.00
_cell.angle_gamma   90.00
#
_symmetry.space_group_name_H-M   'P 1'
#
loop_
_entity.id
_entity.type
_entity.pdbx_description
1 polymer ?
#
loop_
_entity_poly.entity_id
_entity_poly.type
_entity_poly.pdbx_seq_one_letter_code
_entity_poly.pdbx_strand_id
1 'polypeptide(L)'
;MSWRDRFSELKDSVDEWRDGSADRSFDSQVEKHLTTLKSGSEQARAAAVKALLVQVQAAERWRDPIVKVLLGTLPEQPAQAQLEIIAALQVLRELLPERQDDFFAAIQETLDSPHREVRLHVVKLWTGLSIKSDKRRDETIPDLFELLDDDDKDVRYATQEALGRVLHKAPAQALPKLRDALKHRDWRVRYHAIVLLTALAGKQPQAAVKLAPAAVAALKSRDRVQERAAECVGVLGRHSPQAVAPAVSSLIRGLKSNSSELRKSCATALGRIGNRDALVVIQAVPHLAKALENDDWYIHVEVLKALGYIGANKPALVKPHLAIIRSRTTRAADRNITQTAKWALRKAGGS
;
A
#
# COMPACT_ATOMS: atom_id res chain seq x y z
N MET A 1 -24.03 -19.06 -17.79
CA MET A 1 -24.95 -19.47 -16.71
C MET A 1 -24.56 -18.73 -15.45
N SER A 2 -25.45 -17.86 -14.98
CA SER A 2 -25.30 -17.16 -13.71
C SER A 2 -25.39 -18.16 -12.56
N TRP A 3 -24.72 -17.88 -11.43
CA TRP A 3 -24.87 -18.67 -10.20
C TRP A 3 -26.33 -18.76 -9.73
N ARG A 4 -27.13 -17.72 -10.05
CA ARG A 4 -28.58 -17.69 -9.80
C ARG A 4 -29.35 -18.73 -10.60
N ASP A 5 -28.92 -19.04 -11.82
CA ASP A 5 -29.63 -19.96 -12.72
C ASP A 5 -29.42 -21.43 -12.29
N ARG A 6 -28.22 -21.77 -11.82
CA ARG A 6 -27.94 -23.10 -11.22
C ARG A 6 -28.64 -23.28 -9.87
N PHE A 7 -29.09 -22.20 -9.25
CA PHE A 7 -29.70 -22.19 -7.91
C PHE A 7 -31.23 -22.31 -7.97
N SER A 8 -31.89 -21.84 -9.04
CA SER A 8 -33.34 -22.04 -9.20
C SER A 8 -33.66 -23.52 -9.40
N GLU A 9 -32.89 -24.22 -10.23
CA GLU A 9 -33.04 -25.67 -10.46
C GLU A 9 -32.85 -26.50 -9.17
N LEU A 10 -32.02 -26.01 -8.23
CA LEU A 10 -31.79 -26.65 -6.94
C LEU A 10 -32.87 -26.32 -5.92
N LYS A 11 -33.46 -25.12 -5.98
CA LYS A 11 -34.54 -24.68 -5.11
C LYS A 11 -35.84 -25.42 -5.43
N ASP A 12 -36.14 -25.58 -6.72
CA ASP A 12 -37.33 -26.31 -7.18
C ASP A 12 -37.27 -27.79 -6.80
N SER A 13 -36.07 -28.36 -6.62
CA SER A 13 -35.87 -29.72 -6.12
C SER A 13 -36.06 -29.88 -4.59
N VAL A 14 -36.01 -28.79 -3.82
CA VAL A 14 -36.06 -28.82 -2.34
C VAL A 14 -37.47 -28.58 -1.81
N ASP A 15 -38.31 -27.85 -2.54
CA ASP A 15 -39.69 -27.55 -2.13
C ASP A 15 -40.65 -28.75 -2.25
N GLU A 16 -40.23 -29.88 -2.85
CA GLU A 16 -41.09 -31.06 -3.08
C GLU A 16 -41.12 -32.12 -1.96
N TRP A 17 -40.38 -31.97 -0.86
CA TRP A 17 -40.23 -33.05 0.15
C TRP A 17 -40.66 -32.61 1.56
N ARG A 18 -41.95 -32.75 1.87
CA ARG A 18 -42.49 -32.58 3.23
C ARG A 18 -43.07 -33.90 3.77
N ASP A 19 -42.21 -34.70 4.39
CA ASP A 19 -42.56 -35.75 5.35
C ASP A 19 -41.61 -35.67 6.57
N GLY A 20 -42.08 -36.02 7.76
CA GLY A 20 -41.36 -35.90 9.04
C GLY A 20 -40.14 -36.83 9.18
N SER A 21 -39.93 -37.74 8.22
CA SER A 21 -38.72 -38.57 8.08
C SER A 21 -37.57 -37.80 7.41
N ALA A 22 -37.88 -36.96 6.40
CA ALA A 22 -36.91 -36.10 5.72
C ALA A 22 -36.38 -35.02 6.66
N ASP A 23 -37.23 -34.48 7.54
CA ASP A 23 -36.87 -33.44 8.51
C ASP A 23 -35.82 -33.93 9.54
N ARG A 24 -35.96 -35.18 10.02
CA ARG A 24 -34.95 -35.82 10.90
C ARG A 24 -33.64 -36.14 10.17
N SER A 25 -33.73 -36.51 8.90
CA SER A 25 -32.55 -36.76 8.06
C SER A 25 -31.75 -35.47 7.86
N PHE A 26 -32.43 -34.35 7.62
CA PHE A 26 -31.81 -33.03 7.50
C PHE A 26 -31.11 -32.60 8.79
N ASP A 27 -31.79 -32.71 9.94
CA ASP A 27 -31.20 -32.35 11.25
C ASP A 27 -29.94 -33.16 11.55
N SER A 28 -29.98 -34.47 11.30
CA SER A 28 -28.83 -35.34 11.47
C SER A 28 -27.65 -34.94 10.56
N GLN A 29 -27.94 -34.48 9.33
CA GLN A 29 -26.90 -33.98 8.43
C GLN A 29 -26.28 -32.68 8.92
N VAL A 30 -27.09 -31.74 9.45
CA VAL A 30 -26.57 -30.50 10.04
C VAL A 30 -25.63 -30.82 11.21
N GLU A 31 -26.06 -31.67 12.14
CA GLU A 31 -25.25 -32.09 13.29
C GLU A 31 -23.94 -32.76 12.86
N LYS A 32 -24.00 -33.60 11.82
CA LYS A 32 -22.80 -34.24 11.24
C LYS A 32 -21.83 -33.19 10.69
N HIS A 33 -22.30 -32.19 9.96
CA HIS A 33 -21.44 -31.13 9.44
C HIS A 33 -20.85 -30.24 10.55
N LEU A 34 -21.65 -29.91 11.58
CA LEU A 34 -21.17 -29.20 12.76
C LEU A 34 -20.06 -29.98 13.49
N THR A 35 -20.21 -31.30 13.59
CA THR A 35 -19.18 -32.18 14.17
C THR A 35 -17.94 -32.23 13.28
N THR A 36 -18.13 -32.37 11.97
CA THR A 36 -17.05 -32.40 10.99
C THR A 36 -16.23 -31.11 11.02
N LEU A 37 -16.88 -29.95 11.21
CA LEU A 37 -16.20 -28.66 11.33
C LEU A 37 -15.23 -28.60 12.53
N LYS A 38 -15.49 -29.35 13.60
CA LYS A 38 -14.65 -29.37 14.80
C LYS A 38 -13.50 -30.38 14.72
N SER A 39 -13.75 -31.56 14.18
CA SER A 39 -12.80 -32.70 14.27
C SER A 39 -12.36 -33.29 12.93
N GLY A 40 -12.93 -32.85 11.81
CA GLY A 40 -12.59 -33.35 10.48
C GLY A 40 -11.20 -32.92 9.99
N SER A 41 -10.78 -33.48 8.85
CA SER A 41 -9.61 -32.97 8.10
C SER A 41 -9.87 -31.55 7.57
N GLU A 42 -8.83 -30.78 7.25
CA GLU A 42 -8.98 -29.42 6.71
C GLU A 42 -9.95 -29.36 5.51
N GLN A 43 -9.83 -30.30 4.57
CA GLN A 43 -10.73 -30.40 3.42
C GLN A 43 -12.16 -30.72 3.82
N ALA A 44 -12.36 -31.62 4.78
CA ALA A 44 -13.68 -31.98 5.28
C ALA A 44 -14.34 -30.81 6.04
N ARG A 45 -13.55 -30.05 6.81
CA ARG A 45 -14.01 -28.84 7.51
C ARG A 45 -14.45 -27.78 6.50
N ALA A 46 -13.63 -27.50 5.49
CA ALA A 46 -13.96 -26.57 4.41
C ALA A 46 -15.24 -26.97 3.66
N ALA A 47 -15.42 -28.27 3.36
CA ALA A 47 -16.65 -28.78 2.74
C ALA A 47 -17.87 -28.66 3.67
N ALA A 48 -17.68 -28.94 4.97
CA ALA A 48 -18.73 -28.79 5.98
C ALA A 48 -19.21 -27.35 6.07
N VAL A 49 -18.33 -26.34 6.02
CA VAL A 49 -18.73 -24.92 6.02
C VAL A 49 -19.64 -24.59 4.83
N LYS A 50 -19.31 -25.08 3.63
CA LYS A 50 -20.15 -24.86 2.43
C LYS A 50 -21.53 -25.48 2.58
N ALA A 51 -21.58 -26.71 3.10
CA ALA A 51 -22.84 -27.39 3.35
C ALA A 51 -23.67 -26.67 4.43
N LEU A 52 -23.04 -26.24 5.52
CA LEU A 52 -23.66 -25.48 6.59
C LEU A 52 -24.23 -24.15 6.09
N LEU A 53 -23.54 -23.45 5.18
CA LEU A 53 -24.05 -22.21 4.58
C LEU A 53 -25.37 -22.43 3.82
N VAL A 54 -25.49 -23.52 3.07
CA VAL A 54 -26.74 -23.89 2.38
C VAL A 54 -27.82 -24.26 3.41
N GLN A 55 -27.46 -25.03 4.44
CA GLN A 55 -28.38 -25.47 5.49
C GLN A 55 -28.95 -24.30 6.32
N VAL A 56 -28.15 -23.26 6.60
CA VAL A 56 -28.60 -22.02 7.28
C VAL A 56 -29.69 -21.30 6.50
N GLN A 57 -29.63 -21.34 5.17
CA GLN A 57 -30.63 -20.70 4.31
C GLN A 57 -31.91 -21.53 4.21
N ALA A 58 -31.79 -22.86 4.28
CA ALA A 58 -32.91 -23.78 4.15
C ALA A 58 -33.78 -23.89 5.42
N ALA A 59 -33.19 -23.78 6.61
CA ALA A 59 -33.91 -24.00 7.87
C ALA A 59 -33.63 -22.91 8.92
N GLU A 60 -34.63 -22.07 9.21
CA GLU A 60 -34.47 -20.94 10.13
C GLU A 60 -34.04 -21.37 11.54
N ARG A 61 -34.54 -22.52 12.02
CA ARG A 61 -34.20 -23.08 13.34
C ARG A 61 -32.69 -23.35 13.55
N TRP A 62 -31.95 -23.54 12.45
CA TRP A 62 -30.52 -23.82 12.47
C TRP A 62 -29.64 -22.59 12.26
N ARG A 63 -30.21 -21.42 11.98
CA ARG A 63 -29.44 -20.17 11.77
C ARG A 63 -28.53 -19.87 12.95
N ASP A 64 -29.10 -19.72 14.13
CA ASP A 64 -28.33 -19.37 15.34
C ASP A 64 -27.31 -20.43 15.76
N PRO A 65 -27.66 -21.74 15.83
CA PRO A 65 -26.68 -22.78 16.14
C PRO A 65 -25.51 -22.81 15.18
N ILE A 66 -25.76 -22.72 13.87
CA ILE A 66 -24.69 -22.77 12.87
C ILE A 66 -23.84 -21.50 12.95
N VAL A 67 -24.46 -20.32 13.01
CA VAL A 67 -23.73 -19.05 13.16
C VAL A 67 -22.84 -19.09 14.40
N LYS A 68 -23.37 -19.54 15.54
CA LYS A 68 -22.61 -19.64 16.79
C LYS A 68 -21.39 -20.55 16.65
N VAL A 69 -21.51 -21.68 15.96
CA VAL A 69 -20.39 -22.60 15.74
C VAL A 69 -19.38 -22.04 14.74
N LEU A 70 -19.82 -21.39 13.66
CA LEU A 70 -18.93 -20.74 12.70
C LEU A 70 -18.08 -19.66 13.39
N LEU A 71 -18.70 -18.78 14.17
CA LEU A 71 -18.00 -17.74 14.91
C LEU A 71 -17.06 -18.33 15.97
N GLY A 72 -17.57 -19.25 16.79
CA GLY A 72 -16.80 -19.79 17.91
C GLY A 72 -15.64 -20.70 17.51
N THR A 73 -15.63 -21.25 16.29
CA THR A 73 -14.53 -22.12 15.84
C THR A 73 -13.56 -21.44 14.88
N LEU A 74 -13.91 -20.26 14.33
CA LEU A 74 -13.11 -19.56 13.32
C LEU A 74 -11.62 -19.42 13.69
N PRO A 75 -11.24 -18.93 14.90
CA PRO A 75 -9.82 -18.71 15.22
C PRO A 75 -8.99 -19.99 15.25
N GLU A 76 -9.60 -21.13 15.56
CA GLU A 76 -8.95 -22.43 15.72
C GLU A 76 -8.89 -23.25 14.42
N GLN A 77 -9.56 -22.77 13.36
CA GLN A 77 -9.60 -23.50 12.10
C GLN A 77 -8.26 -23.45 11.34
N PRO A 78 -7.92 -24.50 10.59
CA PRO A 78 -6.83 -24.44 9.62
C PRO A 78 -7.18 -23.46 8.49
N ALA A 79 -6.15 -23.00 7.77
CA ALA A 79 -6.22 -21.94 6.78
C ALA A 79 -7.42 -22.05 5.82
N GLN A 80 -7.61 -23.20 5.16
CA GLN A 80 -8.69 -23.35 4.19
C GLN A 80 -10.06 -23.25 4.85
N ALA A 81 -10.24 -23.82 6.04
CA ALA A 81 -11.50 -23.73 6.76
C ALA A 81 -11.76 -22.30 7.26
N GLN A 82 -10.74 -21.56 7.72
CA GLN A 82 -10.89 -20.13 8.03
C GLN A 82 -11.38 -19.34 6.83
N LEU A 83 -10.77 -19.54 5.65
CA LEU A 83 -11.16 -18.85 4.42
C LEU A 83 -12.63 -19.14 4.03
N GLU A 84 -13.06 -20.39 4.13
CA GLU A 84 -14.46 -20.76 3.85
C GLU A 84 -15.42 -20.18 4.88
N ILE A 85 -15.05 -20.12 6.17
CA ILE A 85 -15.88 -19.47 7.19
C ILE A 85 -15.98 -17.98 6.90
N ILE A 86 -14.87 -17.29 6.62
CA ILE A 86 -14.89 -15.85 6.27
C ILE A 86 -15.80 -15.60 5.06
N ALA A 87 -15.72 -16.44 4.03
CA ALA A 87 -16.60 -16.37 2.87
C ALA A 87 -18.08 -16.60 3.24
N ALA A 88 -18.36 -17.58 4.11
CA ALA A 88 -19.71 -17.83 4.62
C ALA A 88 -20.24 -16.64 5.42
N LEU A 89 -19.44 -16.07 6.33
CA LEU A 89 -19.81 -14.89 7.10
C LEU A 89 -20.12 -13.68 6.19
N GLN A 90 -19.39 -13.50 5.10
CA GLN A 90 -19.70 -12.46 4.11
C GLN A 90 -21.08 -12.64 3.47
N VAL A 91 -21.48 -13.88 3.16
CA VAL A 91 -22.82 -14.17 2.63
C VAL A 91 -23.89 -13.98 3.71
N LEU A 92 -23.61 -14.44 4.94
CA LEU A 92 -24.53 -14.35 6.07
C LEU A 92 -24.80 -12.91 6.50
N ARG A 93 -23.88 -11.97 6.27
CA ARG A 93 -24.10 -10.54 6.51
C ARG A 93 -25.31 -9.95 5.77
N GLU A 94 -25.63 -10.49 4.59
CA GLU A 94 -26.80 -10.06 3.81
C GLU A 94 -28.08 -10.75 4.30
N LEU A 95 -27.97 -11.99 4.80
CA LEU A 95 -29.09 -12.79 5.31
C LEU A 95 -29.51 -12.38 6.73
N LEU A 96 -28.54 -11.98 7.56
CA LEU A 96 -28.71 -11.69 8.99
C LEU A 96 -28.12 -10.30 9.31
N PRO A 97 -28.77 -9.20 8.87
CA PRO A 97 -28.28 -7.84 9.07
C PRO A 97 -28.09 -7.45 10.55
N GLU A 98 -28.89 -8.05 11.44
CA GLU A 98 -28.84 -7.85 12.89
C GLU A 98 -27.57 -8.42 13.53
N ARG A 99 -26.84 -9.30 12.84
CA ARG A 99 -25.59 -9.95 13.29
C ARG A 99 -24.34 -9.39 12.61
N GLN A 100 -24.46 -8.29 11.87
CA GLN A 100 -23.34 -7.76 11.08
C GLN A 100 -22.10 -7.40 11.89
N ASP A 101 -22.28 -6.92 13.12
CA ASP A 101 -21.16 -6.52 13.98
C ASP A 101 -20.43 -7.76 14.54
N ASP A 102 -21.15 -8.83 14.89
CA ASP A 102 -20.55 -10.13 15.24
C ASP A 102 -19.68 -10.67 14.10
N PHE A 103 -20.22 -10.64 12.87
CA PHE A 103 -19.51 -11.11 11.68
C PHE A 103 -18.28 -10.25 11.38
N PHE A 104 -18.39 -8.94 11.59
CA PHE A 104 -17.28 -8.02 11.40
C PHE A 104 -16.17 -8.30 12.43
N ALA A 105 -16.51 -8.40 13.71
CA ALA A 105 -15.57 -8.67 14.79
C ALA A 105 -14.84 -10.01 14.58
N ALA A 106 -15.58 -11.08 14.25
CA ALA A 106 -14.98 -12.39 14.02
C ALA A 106 -13.99 -12.39 12.83
N ILE A 107 -14.30 -11.66 11.75
CA ILE A 107 -13.34 -11.53 10.64
C ILE A 107 -12.15 -10.65 11.04
N GLN A 108 -12.36 -9.60 11.84
CA GLN A 108 -11.28 -8.75 12.36
C GLN A 108 -10.28 -9.56 13.19
N GLU A 109 -10.75 -10.46 14.05
CA GLU A 109 -9.87 -11.36 14.85
C GLU A 109 -8.95 -12.23 13.97
N THR A 110 -9.34 -12.52 12.72
CA THR A 110 -8.48 -13.30 11.80
C THR A 110 -7.32 -12.51 11.20
N LEU A 111 -7.20 -11.22 11.50
CA LEU A 111 -5.99 -10.43 11.22
C LEU A 111 -4.77 -11.01 11.94
N ASP A 112 -4.97 -11.65 13.11
CA ASP A 112 -3.91 -12.31 13.88
C ASP A 112 -3.75 -13.80 13.53
N SER A 113 -4.41 -14.28 12.47
CA SER A 113 -4.32 -15.68 12.05
C SER A 113 -2.85 -16.08 11.80
N PRO A 114 -2.41 -17.26 12.23
CA PRO A 114 -1.06 -17.75 11.91
C PRO A 114 -0.87 -17.98 10.41
N HIS A 115 -1.96 -18.04 9.64
CA HIS A 115 -1.96 -18.34 8.21
C HIS A 115 -1.92 -17.07 7.37
N ARG A 116 -0.80 -16.85 6.66
CA ARG A 116 -0.62 -15.67 5.81
C ARG A 116 -1.70 -15.52 4.74
N GLU A 117 -2.22 -16.61 4.16
CA GLU A 117 -3.28 -16.57 3.17
C GLU A 117 -4.60 -16.01 3.72
N VAL A 118 -4.88 -16.25 5.00
CA VAL A 118 -6.05 -15.71 5.70
C VAL A 118 -5.88 -14.22 5.89
N ARG A 119 -4.73 -13.77 6.42
CA ARG A 119 -4.44 -12.33 6.56
C ARG A 119 -4.49 -11.60 5.21
N LEU A 120 -3.93 -12.18 4.15
CA LEU A 120 -4.03 -11.66 2.77
C LEU A 120 -5.49 -11.55 2.27
N HIS A 121 -6.34 -12.51 2.62
CA HIS A 121 -7.76 -12.45 2.29
C HIS A 121 -8.45 -11.31 3.03
N VAL A 122 -8.17 -11.16 4.32
CA VAL A 122 -8.74 -10.10 5.16
C VAL A 122 -8.33 -8.71 4.66
N VAL A 123 -7.07 -8.51 4.25
CA VAL A 123 -6.62 -7.27 3.59
C VAL A 123 -7.52 -6.91 2.40
N LYS A 124 -7.81 -7.86 1.52
CA LYS A 124 -8.66 -7.63 0.33
C LYS A 124 -10.09 -7.26 0.74
N LEU A 125 -10.63 -7.94 1.74
CA LEU A 125 -11.97 -7.67 2.27
C LEU A 125 -12.05 -6.28 2.90
N TRP A 126 -11.14 -5.95 3.83
CA TRP A 126 -11.09 -4.65 4.50
C TRP A 126 -10.94 -3.52 3.50
N THR A 127 -10.12 -3.70 2.46
CA THR A 127 -10.01 -2.75 1.34
C THR A 127 -11.36 -2.50 0.67
N GLY A 128 -12.10 -3.57 0.37
CA GLY A 128 -13.42 -3.48 -0.26
C GLY A 128 -14.43 -2.73 0.63
N LEU A 129 -14.43 -3.02 1.93
CA LEU A 129 -15.30 -2.36 2.91
C LEU A 129 -14.96 -0.87 3.06
N SER A 130 -13.67 -0.55 3.21
CA SER A 130 -13.14 0.82 3.22
C SER A 130 -13.58 1.61 1.98
N ILE A 131 -13.57 1.02 0.78
CA ILE A 131 -13.92 1.79 -0.42
C ILE A 131 -15.42 2.07 -0.51
N LYS A 132 -16.27 1.17 -0.01
CA LYS A 132 -17.73 1.20 -0.20
C LYS A 132 -18.50 2.04 0.83
N SER A 133 -18.02 2.19 2.06
CA SER A 133 -18.78 2.83 3.14
C SER A 133 -17.91 3.72 4.03
N ASP A 134 -18.39 4.93 4.33
CA ASP A 134 -17.70 5.89 5.20
C ASP A 134 -17.53 5.34 6.62
N LYS A 135 -18.60 4.76 7.21
CA LYS A 135 -18.55 4.13 8.54
C LYS A 135 -17.50 3.02 8.60
N ARG A 136 -17.48 2.13 7.59
CA ARG A 136 -16.54 1.00 7.56
C ARG A 136 -15.09 1.44 7.35
N ARG A 137 -14.81 2.64 6.84
CA ARG A 137 -13.43 3.13 6.74
C ARG A 137 -12.82 3.39 8.11
N ASP A 138 -13.57 4.03 9.00
CA ASP A 138 -13.04 4.39 10.31
C ASP A 138 -12.71 3.14 11.15
N GLU A 139 -13.46 2.05 10.93
CA GLU A 139 -13.22 0.74 11.54
C GLU A 139 -12.05 -0.02 10.88
N THR A 140 -11.91 0.01 9.55
CA THR A 140 -10.96 -0.86 8.83
C THR A 140 -9.61 -0.23 8.49
N ILE A 141 -9.51 1.10 8.45
CA ILE A 141 -8.24 1.80 8.17
C ILE A 141 -7.18 1.51 9.24
N PRO A 142 -7.49 1.58 10.56
CA PRO A 142 -6.51 1.27 11.60
C PRO A 142 -5.89 -0.12 11.42
N ASP A 143 -6.72 -1.15 11.23
CA ASP A 143 -6.32 -2.54 11.03
C ASP A 143 -5.40 -2.71 9.81
N LEU A 144 -5.73 -2.04 8.69
CA LEU A 144 -4.85 -2.06 7.51
C LEU A 144 -3.50 -1.40 7.79
N PHE A 145 -3.42 -0.37 8.64
CA PHE A 145 -2.13 0.20 9.01
C PHE A 145 -1.33 -0.69 9.97
N GLU A 146 -1.99 -1.47 10.82
CA GLU A 146 -1.33 -2.46 11.69
C GLU A 146 -0.69 -3.57 10.88
N LEU A 147 -1.35 -4.06 9.82
CA LEU A 147 -0.79 -5.06 8.91
C LEU A 147 0.42 -4.60 8.08
N LEU A 148 0.82 -3.32 8.15
CA LEU A 148 2.13 -2.90 7.62
C LEU A 148 3.30 -3.43 8.47
N ASP A 149 3.05 -3.85 9.71
CA ASP A 149 4.04 -4.46 10.61
C ASP A 149 4.01 -6.00 10.58
N ASP A 150 3.19 -6.60 9.71
CA ASP A 150 3.09 -8.05 9.57
C ASP A 150 4.46 -8.68 9.31
N ASP A 151 4.73 -9.86 9.86
CA ASP A 151 6.01 -10.54 9.64
C ASP A 151 6.21 -11.01 8.20
N ASP A 152 5.13 -11.41 7.51
CA ASP A 152 5.15 -11.83 6.13
C ASP A 152 5.21 -10.63 5.17
N LYS A 153 6.22 -10.63 4.30
CA LYS A 153 6.45 -9.54 3.36
C LYS A 153 5.31 -9.38 2.34
N ASP A 154 4.68 -10.47 1.93
CA ASP A 154 3.64 -10.46 0.90
C ASP A 154 2.36 -9.83 1.49
N VAL A 155 2.07 -10.08 2.77
CA VAL A 155 1.01 -9.37 3.52
C VAL A 155 1.30 -7.88 3.56
N ARG A 156 2.52 -7.45 3.94
CA ARG A 156 2.87 -6.01 3.96
C ARG A 156 2.73 -5.35 2.59
N TYR A 157 3.16 -5.99 1.50
CA TYR A 157 3.04 -5.45 0.14
C TYR A 157 1.57 -5.36 -0.30
N ALA A 158 0.76 -6.40 -0.09
CA ALA A 158 -0.66 -6.37 -0.38
C ALA A 158 -1.37 -5.27 0.42
N THR A 159 -0.99 -5.09 1.68
CA THR A 159 -1.50 -4.04 2.58
C THR A 159 -1.11 -2.64 2.09
N GLN A 160 0.12 -2.45 1.62
CA GLN A 160 0.53 -1.20 0.99
C GLN A 160 -0.30 -0.89 -0.26
N GLU A 161 -0.58 -1.87 -1.12
CA GLU A 161 -1.43 -1.66 -2.29
C GLU A 161 -2.88 -1.29 -1.90
N ALA A 162 -3.43 -2.01 -0.92
CA ALA A 162 -4.73 -1.74 -0.33
C ALA A 162 -4.84 -0.31 0.20
N LEU A 163 -3.93 0.09 1.09
CA LEU A 163 -3.88 1.43 1.65
C LEU A 163 -3.67 2.51 0.59
N GLY A 164 -2.94 2.22 -0.49
CA GLY A 164 -2.80 3.14 -1.63
C GLY A 164 -4.14 3.44 -2.31
N ARG A 165 -5.02 2.44 -2.44
CA ARG A 165 -6.39 2.63 -2.95
C ARG A 165 -7.24 3.42 -1.95
N VAL A 166 -7.14 3.09 -0.67
CA VAL A 166 -7.89 3.78 0.39
C VAL A 166 -7.49 5.24 0.51
N LEU A 167 -6.18 5.55 0.53
CA LEU A 167 -5.66 6.93 0.55
C LEU A 167 -6.11 7.72 -0.68
N HIS A 168 -6.22 7.09 -1.85
CA HIS A 168 -6.73 7.76 -3.04
C HIS A 168 -8.23 8.10 -2.90
N LYS A 169 -9.03 7.18 -2.33
CA LYS A 169 -10.47 7.35 -2.18
C LYS A 169 -10.85 8.30 -1.03
N ALA A 170 -10.16 8.19 0.10
CA ALA A 170 -10.51 8.83 1.37
C ALA A 170 -9.24 9.33 2.11
N PRO A 171 -8.50 10.29 1.52
CA PRO A 171 -7.25 10.79 2.11
C PRO A 171 -7.47 11.39 3.51
N ALA A 172 -8.58 12.10 3.74
CA ALA A 172 -8.84 12.77 5.02
C ALA A 172 -8.88 11.79 6.20
N GLN A 173 -9.48 10.61 6.02
CA GLN A 173 -9.61 9.57 7.05
C GLN A 173 -8.30 8.78 7.23
N ALA A 174 -7.54 8.54 6.16
CA ALA A 174 -6.31 7.74 6.23
C ALA A 174 -5.04 8.54 6.59
N LEU A 175 -5.03 9.87 6.40
CA LEU A 175 -3.86 10.72 6.66
C LEU A 175 -3.35 10.68 8.11
N PRO A 176 -4.19 10.65 9.16
CA PRO A 176 -3.73 10.51 10.54
C PRO A 176 -2.92 9.24 10.76
N LYS A 177 -3.43 8.08 10.32
CA LYS A 177 -2.71 6.81 10.45
C LYS A 177 -1.45 6.74 9.60
N LEU A 178 -1.45 7.35 8.41
CA LEU A 178 -0.24 7.50 7.60
C LEU A 178 0.83 8.33 8.32
N ARG A 179 0.44 9.40 9.03
CA ARG A 179 1.35 10.22 9.83
C ARG A 179 2.02 9.42 10.94
N ASP A 180 1.27 8.53 11.58
CA ASP A 180 1.77 7.69 12.67
C ASP A 180 2.72 6.62 12.12
N ALA A 181 2.35 5.96 11.01
CA ALA A 181 3.17 4.96 10.34
C ALA A 181 4.54 5.52 9.87
N LEU A 182 4.60 6.79 9.45
CA LEU A 182 5.85 7.47 9.08
C LEU A 182 6.82 7.64 10.27
N LYS A 183 6.33 7.54 11.51
CA LYS A 183 7.11 7.64 12.75
C LYS A 183 7.24 6.30 13.47
N HIS A 184 6.78 5.21 12.85
CA HIS A 184 6.78 3.89 13.48
C HIS A 184 8.19 3.44 13.84
N ARG A 185 8.34 2.61 14.89
CA ARG A 185 9.64 2.09 15.33
C ARG A 185 10.26 1.13 14.32
N ASP A 186 9.43 0.31 13.66
CA ASP A 186 9.87 -0.60 12.61
C ASP A 186 10.12 0.16 11.30
N TRP A 187 11.32 -0.01 10.74
CA TRP A 187 11.73 0.62 9.48
C TRP A 187 10.93 0.12 8.27
N ARG A 188 10.41 -1.12 8.31
CA ARG A 188 9.54 -1.72 7.28
C ARG A 188 8.23 -0.95 7.17
N VAL A 189 7.60 -0.66 8.31
CA VAL A 189 6.38 0.17 8.38
C VAL A 189 6.66 1.58 7.84
N ARG A 190 7.75 2.23 8.29
CA ARG A 190 8.15 3.54 7.78
C ARG A 190 8.42 3.52 6.27
N TYR A 191 9.03 2.47 5.76
CA TYR A 191 9.31 2.29 4.33
C TYR A 191 8.01 2.26 3.53
N HIS A 192 7.06 1.40 3.90
CA HIS A 192 5.76 1.32 3.24
C HIS A 192 4.97 2.64 3.37
N ALA A 193 5.03 3.29 4.53
CA ALA A 193 4.40 4.60 4.74
C ALA A 193 4.97 5.69 3.81
N ILE A 194 6.29 5.73 3.60
CA ILE A 194 6.89 6.67 2.64
C ILE A 194 6.49 6.36 1.20
N VAL A 195 6.38 5.07 0.82
CA VAL A 195 5.90 4.68 -0.51
C VAL A 195 4.45 5.14 -0.71
N LEU A 196 3.59 4.94 0.28
CA LEU A 196 2.20 5.42 0.28
C LEU A 196 2.13 6.95 0.15
N LEU A 197 2.94 7.69 0.92
CA LEU A 197 2.99 9.14 0.83
C LEU A 197 3.48 9.62 -0.54
N THR A 198 4.45 8.92 -1.13
CA THR A 198 4.96 9.23 -2.48
C THR A 198 3.89 9.05 -3.54
N ALA A 199 3.13 7.95 -3.48
CA ALA A 199 2.01 7.69 -4.38
C ALA A 199 0.89 8.73 -4.21
N LEU A 200 0.56 9.10 -2.96
CA LEU A 200 -0.40 10.16 -2.66
C LEU A 200 0.08 11.51 -3.19
N ALA A 201 1.36 11.85 -3.03
CA ALA A 201 1.92 13.12 -3.52
C ALA A 201 1.80 13.25 -5.05
N GLY A 202 1.93 12.15 -5.79
CA GLY A 202 1.77 12.15 -7.25
C GLY A 202 0.33 12.34 -7.73
N LYS A 203 -0.67 11.92 -6.94
CA LYS A 203 -2.10 12.00 -7.32
C LYS A 203 -2.86 13.14 -6.66
N GLN A 204 -2.53 13.44 -5.40
CA GLN A 204 -3.21 14.41 -4.54
C GLN A 204 -2.18 15.23 -3.72
N PRO A 205 -1.37 16.08 -4.39
CA PRO A 205 -0.28 16.79 -3.74
C PRO A 205 -0.71 17.70 -2.59
N GLN A 206 -1.91 18.28 -2.64
CA GLN A 206 -2.45 19.13 -1.57
C GLN A 206 -2.78 18.36 -0.28
N ALA A 207 -3.17 17.09 -0.40
CA ALA A 207 -3.35 16.22 0.76
C ALA A 207 -1.99 15.78 1.31
N ALA A 208 -1.07 15.37 0.43
CA ALA A 208 0.23 14.83 0.79
C ALA A 208 1.18 15.86 1.44
N VAL A 209 1.14 17.13 1.01
CA VAL A 209 2.04 18.18 1.53
C VAL A 209 1.91 18.39 3.03
N LYS A 210 0.76 18.06 3.62
CA LYS A 210 0.55 18.08 5.09
C LYS A 210 1.51 17.16 5.85
N LEU A 211 2.09 16.16 5.19
CA LEU A 211 3.06 15.22 5.74
C LEU A 211 4.50 15.49 5.27
N ALA A 212 4.76 16.62 4.61
CA ALA A 212 6.11 16.99 4.18
C ALA A 212 7.13 16.98 5.33
N PRO A 213 6.86 17.50 6.55
CA PRO A 213 7.80 17.42 7.66
C PRO A 213 8.22 15.99 8.00
N ALA A 214 7.30 15.02 7.91
CA ALA A 214 7.59 13.61 8.17
C ALA A 214 8.47 12.99 7.07
N ALA A 215 8.22 13.32 5.79
CA ALA A 215 9.10 12.92 4.69
C ALA A 215 10.52 13.51 4.84
N VAL A 216 10.63 14.77 5.26
CA VAL A 216 11.93 15.41 5.54
C VAL A 216 12.64 14.76 6.74
N ALA A 217 11.90 14.36 7.78
CA ALA A 217 12.49 13.63 8.91
C ALA A 217 13.02 12.25 8.47
N ALA A 218 12.28 11.53 7.62
CA ALA A 218 12.65 10.22 7.12
C ALA A 218 13.96 10.21 6.30
N LEU A 219 14.32 11.33 5.65
CA LEU A 219 15.62 11.52 4.99
C LEU A 219 16.84 11.43 5.94
N LYS A 220 16.62 11.59 7.25
CA LYS A 220 17.68 11.49 8.26
C LYS A 220 17.83 10.08 8.83
N SER A 221 17.00 9.13 8.38
CA SER A 221 17.13 7.71 8.75
C SER A 221 18.45 7.12 8.23
N ARG A 222 18.88 6.01 8.84
CA ARG A 222 20.09 5.27 8.47
C ARG A 222 19.79 3.94 7.76
N ASP A 223 18.52 3.72 7.43
CA ASP A 223 18.01 2.50 6.82
C ASP A 223 17.51 2.79 5.39
N ARG A 224 16.91 1.78 4.74
CA ARG A 224 16.40 1.86 3.36
C ARG A 224 15.29 2.90 3.17
N VAL A 225 14.70 3.41 4.25
CA VAL A 225 13.70 4.49 4.19
C VAL A 225 14.32 5.76 3.62
N GLN A 226 15.61 6.00 3.84
CA GLN A 226 16.30 7.22 3.41
C GLN A 226 16.21 7.44 1.89
N GLU A 227 16.41 6.39 1.10
CA GLU A 227 16.34 6.44 -0.38
C GLU A 227 14.93 6.79 -0.85
N ARG A 228 13.92 6.13 -0.28
CA ARG A 228 12.51 6.41 -0.59
C ARG A 228 12.07 7.79 -0.11
N ALA A 229 12.60 8.26 1.01
CA ALA A 229 12.30 9.59 1.54
C ALA A 229 12.83 10.68 0.60
N ALA A 230 14.01 10.48 -0.01
CA ALA A 230 14.54 11.40 -1.01
C ALA A 230 13.63 11.49 -2.24
N GLU A 231 13.18 10.34 -2.76
CA GLU A 231 12.20 10.28 -3.83
C GLU A 231 10.90 11.03 -3.48
N CYS A 232 10.33 10.72 -2.30
CA CYS A 232 9.10 11.33 -1.78
C CYS A 232 9.21 12.85 -1.69
N VAL A 233 10.29 13.35 -1.09
CA VAL A 233 10.61 14.77 -0.98
C VAL A 233 10.71 15.43 -2.35
N GLY A 234 11.29 14.75 -3.33
CA GLY A 234 11.34 15.23 -4.71
C GLY A 234 9.96 15.32 -5.37
N VAL A 235 9.06 14.35 -5.12
CA VAL A 235 7.67 14.39 -5.63
C VAL A 235 6.90 15.53 -4.98
N LEU A 236 6.92 15.64 -3.65
CA LEU A 236 6.28 16.72 -2.91
C LEU A 236 6.80 18.10 -3.37
N GLY A 237 8.12 18.24 -3.50
CA GLY A 237 8.78 19.48 -3.88
C GLY A 237 8.51 19.95 -5.30
N ARG A 238 8.16 19.03 -6.22
CA ARG A 238 7.68 19.41 -7.57
C ARG A 238 6.39 20.25 -7.50
N HIS A 239 5.55 20.00 -6.50
CA HIS A 239 4.29 20.71 -6.31
C HIS A 239 4.42 21.86 -5.31
N SER A 240 5.14 21.64 -4.20
CA SER A 240 5.27 22.55 -3.06
C SER A 240 6.73 22.65 -2.59
N PRO A 241 7.61 23.33 -3.32
CA PRO A 241 9.05 23.33 -3.06
C PRO A 241 9.41 23.91 -1.69
N GLN A 242 8.69 24.95 -1.24
CA GLN A 242 8.91 25.57 0.07
C GLN A 242 8.60 24.62 1.24
N ALA A 243 7.61 23.73 1.08
CA ALA A 243 7.25 22.76 2.12
C ALA A 243 8.36 21.72 2.39
N VAL A 244 9.27 21.52 1.43
CA VAL A 244 10.40 20.61 1.54
C VAL A 244 11.76 21.32 1.58
N ALA A 245 11.79 22.66 1.65
CA ALA A 245 13.03 23.43 1.75
C ALA A 245 13.97 22.95 2.89
N PRO A 246 13.46 22.53 4.08
CA PRO A 246 14.32 22.00 5.13
C PRO A 246 15.07 20.70 4.78
N ALA A 247 14.69 20.01 3.69
CA ALA A 247 15.37 18.81 3.21
C ALA A 247 16.65 19.08 2.43
N VAL A 248 16.85 20.31 1.91
CA VAL A 248 17.91 20.60 0.93
C VAL A 248 19.30 20.25 1.46
N SER A 249 19.60 20.55 2.72
CA SER A 249 20.89 20.20 3.35
C SER A 249 21.10 18.68 3.44
N SER A 250 20.06 17.92 3.79
CA SER A 250 20.08 16.45 3.81
C SER A 250 20.27 15.87 2.41
N LEU A 251 19.60 16.43 1.40
CA LEU A 251 19.74 16.00 0.00
C LEU A 251 21.17 16.28 -0.53
N ILE A 252 21.74 17.44 -0.21
CA ILE A 252 23.15 17.76 -0.53
C ILE A 252 24.11 16.75 0.10
N ARG A 253 23.87 16.35 1.35
CA ARG A 253 24.66 15.30 2.01
C ARG A 253 24.50 13.95 1.30
N GLY A 254 23.28 13.60 0.90
CA GLY A 254 22.95 12.38 0.18
C GLY A 254 23.65 12.25 -1.18
N LEU A 255 23.97 13.35 -1.86
CA LEU A 255 24.81 13.34 -3.08
C LEU A 255 26.22 12.77 -2.86
N LYS A 256 26.68 12.72 -1.60
CA LYS A 256 27.98 12.18 -1.19
C LYS A 256 27.86 10.83 -0.47
N SER A 257 26.68 10.22 -0.48
CA SER A 257 26.47 8.90 0.12
C SER A 257 27.27 7.82 -0.61
N ASN A 258 27.56 6.70 0.07
CA ASN A 258 28.10 5.50 -0.57
C ASN A 258 27.04 4.74 -1.39
N SER A 259 25.75 4.90 -1.08
CA SER A 259 24.65 4.33 -1.86
C SER A 259 24.42 5.13 -3.15
N SER A 260 24.61 4.48 -4.30
CA SER A 260 24.30 5.03 -5.64
C SER A 260 22.84 5.43 -5.77
N GLU A 261 21.95 4.62 -5.21
CA GLU A 261 20.51 4.80 -5.19
C GLU A 261 20.12 6.06 -4.42
N LEU A 262 20.77 6.30 -3.27
CA LEU A 262 20.56 7.53 -2.51
C LEU A 262 21.11 8.74 -3.26
N ARG A 263 22.32 8.67 -3.83
CA ARG A 263 22.89 9.76 -4.65
C ARG A 263 21.94 10.13 -5.79
N LYS A 264 21.47 9.13 -6.53
CA LYS A 264 20.51 9.27 -7.64
C LYS A 264 19.19 9.90 -7.19
N SER A 265 18.61 9.40 -6.10
CA SER A 265 17.35 9.92 -5.55
C SER A 265 17.49 11.36 -5.06
N CYS A 266 18.61 11.71 -4.42
CA CYS A 266 18.89 13.07 -3.99
C CYS A 266 19.08 14.04 -5.16
N ALA A 267 19.85 13.67 -6.19
CA ALA A 267 19.99 14.48 -7.40
C ALA A 267 18.65 14.71 -8.09
N THR A 268 17.85 13.65 -8.25
CA THR A 268 16.51 13.72 -8.82
C THR A 268 15.59 14.63 -8.00
N ALA A 269 15.62 14.54 -6.67
CA ALA A 269 14.80 15.36 -5.78
C ALA A 269 15.15 16.84 -5.90
N LEU A 270 16.44 17.18 -5.84
CA LEU A 270 16.93 18.55 -6.01
C LEU A 270 16.53 19.12 -7.37
N GLY A 271 16.64 18.33 -8.43
CA GLY A 271 16.19 18.71 -9.77
C GLY A 271 14.69 18.97 -9.85
N ARG A 272 13.86 18.13 -9.22
CA ARG A 272 12.39 18.30 -9.19
C ARG A 272 11.97 19.55 -8.42
N ILE A 273 12.58 19.79 -7.26
CA ILE A 273 12.34 21.00 -6.45
C ILE A 273 12.78 22.23 -7.25
N GLY A 274 14.01 22.21 -7.79
CA GLY A 274 14.59 23.34 -8.52
C GLY A 274 13.92 23.66 -9.85
N ASN A 275 13.31 22.67 -10.51
CA ASN A 275 12.46 22.90 -11.68
C ASN A 275 11.27 23.82 -11.34
N ARG A 276 10.72 23.65 -10.13
CA ARG A 276 9.57 24.42 -9.67
C ARG A 276 10.00 25.77 -9.07
N ASP A 277 11.02 25.75 -8.22
CA ASP A 277 11.60 26.93 -7.58
C ASP A 277 13.11 26.71 -7.37
N ALA A 278 13.91 27.25 -8.28
CA ALA A 278 15.37 27.11 -8.26
C ALA A 278 16.03 27.78 -7.05
N LEU A 279 15.40 28.79 -6.45
CA LEU A 279 15.97 29.49 -5.29
C LEU A 279 15.98 28.62 -4.04
N VAL A 280 15.02 27.70 -3.90
CA VAL A 280 15.00 26.73 -2.79
C VAL A 280 16.24 25.85 -2.78
N VAL A 281 16.75 25.48 -3.95
CA VAL A 281 17.91 24.57 -4.09
C VAL A 281 19.21 25.28 -4.48
N ILE A 282 19.29 26.60 -4.32
CA ILE A 282 20.46 27.38 -4.75
C ILE A 282 21.77 26.84 -4.17
N GLN A 283 21.75 26.48 -2.88
CA GLN A 283 22.92 25.92 -2.19
C GLN A 283 23.36 24.57 -2.75
N ALA A 284 22.47 23.83 -3.42
CA ALA A 284 22.76 22.52 -3.97
C ALA A 284 23.46 22.58 -5.34
N VAL A 285 23.40 23.72 -6.05
CA VAL A 285 23.93 23.82 -7.43
C VAL A 285 25.43 23.54 -7.51
N PRO A 286 26.30 24.12 -6.66
CA PRO A 286 27.73 23.80 -6.69
C PRO A 286 28.01 22.33 -6.34
N HIS A 287 27.20 21.72 -5.47
CA HIS A 287 27.35 20.32 -5.08
C HIS A 287 26.92 19.36 -6.19
N LEU A 288 25.86 19.69 -6.93
CA LEU A 288 25.47 18.96 -8.13
C LEU A 288 26.56 19.08 -9.20
N ALA A 289 27.11 20.28 -9.45
CA ALA A 289 28.21 20.44 -10.39
C ALA A 289 29.43 19.59 -10.00
N LYS A 290 29.83 19.63 -8.73
CA LYS A 290 30.93 18.80 -8.21
C LYS A 290 30.65 17.30 -8.30
N ALA A 291 29.40 16.86 -8.17
CA ALA A 291 29.03 15.45 -8.32
C ALA A 291 29.30 14.91 -9.74
N LEU A 292 29.34 15.79 -10.76
CA LEU A 292 29.76 15.41 -12.11
C LEU A 292 31.26 15.15 -12.21
N GLU A 293 32.08 15.53 -11.23
CA GLU A 293 33.52 15.28 -11.24
C GLU A 293 33.88 13.90 -10.69
N ASN A 294 32.93 13.23 -10.03
CA ASN A 294 33.11 11.88 -9.47
C ASN A 294 33.17 10.80 -10.58
N ASP A 295 33.91 9.72 -10.31
CA ASP A 295 34.09 8.55 -11.19
C ASP A 295 32.82 7.70 -11.33
N ASP A 296 31.87 7.86 -10.40
CA ASP A 296 30.55 7.23 -10.50
C ASP A 296 29.70 7.88 -11.60
N TRP A 297 29.91 7.42 -12.83
CA TRP A 297 29.17 7.85 -14.01
C TRP A 297 27.67 7.52 -13.95
N TYR A 298 27.25 6.57 -13.12
CA TYR A 298 25.85 6.10 -13.06
C TYR A 298 24.88 7.20 -12.61
N ILE A 299 25.35 8.17 -11.82
CA ILE A 299 24.53 9.29 -11.34
C ILE A 299 24.62 10.53 -12.23
N HIS A 300 25.52 10.57 -13.21
CA HIS A 300 25.78 11.78 -14.00
C HIS A 300 24.54 12.19 -14.80
N VAL A 301 23.77 11.23 -15.32
CA VAL A 301 22.53 11.53 -16.04
C VAL A 301 21.55 12.28 -15.13
N GLU A 302 21.31 11.83 -13.90
CA GLU A 302 20.40 12.48 -12.96
C GLU A 302 20.92 13.82 -12.48
N VAL A 303 22.23 13.96 -12.26
CA VAL A 303 22.85 15.23 -11.88
C VAL A 303 22.75 16.25 -13.02
N LEU A 304 23.02 15.84 -14.26
CA LEU A 304 22.86 16.70 -15.45
C LEU A 304 21.39 17.09 -15.66
N LYS A 305 20.45 16.14 -15.48
CA LYS A 305 19.01 16.44 -15.50
C LYS A 305 18.66 17.48 -14.44
N ALA A 306 19.15 17.32 -13.21
CA ALA A 306 18.88 18.25 -12.12
C ALA A 306 19.40 19.66 -12.42
N LEU A 307 20.66 19.78 -12.85
CA LEU A 307 21.25 21.06 -13.27
C LEU A 307 20.50 21.67 -14.47
N GLY A 308 20.08 20.86 -15.44
CA GLY A 308 19.31 21.36 -16.58
C GLY A 308 17.91 21.84 -16.20
N TYR A 309 17.21 21.17 -15.28
CA TYR A 309 15.92 21.64 -14.76
C TYR A 309 16.05 22.92 -13.94
N ILE A 310 17.06 23.00 -13.07
CA ILE A 310 17.37 24.22 -12.31
C ILE A 310 17.73 25.35 -13.28
N GLY A 311 18.54 25.07 -14.29
CA GLY A 311 18.94 26.01 -15.32
C GLY A 311 17.77 26.49 -16.16
N ALA A 312 16.83 25.61 -16.52
CA ALA A 312 15.62 25.99 -17.25
C ALA A 312 14.74 26.97 -16.46
N ASN A 313 14.68 26.83 -15.14
CA ASN A 313 13.95 27.73 -14.24
C ASN A 313 14.73 29.04 -13.99
N LYS A 314 16.02 28.95 -13.65
CA LYS A 314 16.88 30.10 -13.36
C LYS A 314 18.32 29.88 -13.87
N PRO A 315 18.60 30.20 -15.16
CA PRO A 315 19.89 29.94 -15.81
C PRO A 315 21.10 30.52 -15.05
N ALA A 316 20.94 31.70 -14.44
CA ALA A 316 21.98 32.41 -13.71
C ALA A 316 22.63 31.58 -12.59
N LEU A 317 21.90 30.62 -11.99
CA LEU A 317 22.46 29.77 -10.95
C LEU A 317 23.43 28.72 -11.51
N VAL A 318 23.21 28.26 -12.74
CA VAL A 318 23.97 27.17 -13.36
C VAL A 318 25.08 27.68 -14.28
N LYS A 319 24.96 28.91 -14.79
CA LYS A 319 25.97 29.57 -15.64
C LYS A 319 27.43 29.44 -15.13
N PRO A 320 27.73 29.62 -13.84
CA PRO A 320 29.09 29.46 -13.33
C PRO A 320 29.68 28.05 -13.50
N HIS A 321 28.83 27.04 -13.72
CA HIS A 321 29.22 25.63 -13.80
C HIS A 321 29.12 25.03 -15.21
N LEU A 322 28.86 25.85 -16.25
CA LEU A 322 28.72 25.36 -17.63
C LEU A 322 29.97 24.65 -18.15
N ALA A 323 31.17 25.05 -17.72
CA ALA A 323 32.41 24.39 -18.12
C ALA A 323 32.44 22.91 -17.68
N ILE A 324 31.99 22.62 -16.45
CA ILE A 324 31.91 21.25 -15.91
C ILE A 324 30.89 20.44 -16.72
N ILE A 325 29.70 21.01 -16.99
CA ILE A 325 28.67 20.36 -17.79
C ILE A 325 29.18 20.09 -19.22
N ARG A 326 29.89 21.06 -19.82
CA ARG A 326 30.48 20.94 -21.16
C ARG A 326 31.54 19.86 -21.25
N SER A 327 32.34 19.65 -20.20
CA SER A 327 33.31 18.54 -20.18
C SER A 327 32.65 17.17 -20.38
N ARG A 328 31.39 17.02 -19.96
CA ARG A 328 30.62 15.78 -20.08
C ARG A 328 29.98 15.58 -21.46
N THR A 329 30.09 16.53 -22.39
CA THR A 329 29.68 16.34 -23.78
C THR A 329 30.75 15.70 -24.67
N THR A 330 32.02 15.72 -24.22
CA THR A 330 33.17 15.19 -24.96
C THR A 330 33.90 14.07 -24.25
N ARG A 331 33.99 14.11 -22.90
CA ARG A 331 34.74 13.12 -22.11
C ARG A 331 33.91 11.92 -21.65
N ALA A 332 32.59 11.95 -21.81
CA ALA A 332 31.74 10.85 -21.39
C ALA A 332 31.71 9.75 -22.46
N ALA A 333 32.11 8.53 -22.10
CA ALA A 333 31.99 7.37 -22.97
C ALA A 333 30.52 6.99 -23.25
N ASP A 334 29.61 7.33 -22.33
CA ASP A 334 28.19 7.04 -22.43
C ASP A 334 27.44 8.11 -23.26
N ARG A 335 26.71 7.64 -24.28
CA ARG A 335 25.89 8.48 -25.17
C ARG A 335 24.77 9.20 -24.44
N ASN A 336 24.14 8.58 -23.44
CA ASN A 336 23.08 9.18 -22.64
C ASN A 336 23.63 10.35 -21.80
N ILE A 337 24.81 10.19 -21.19
CA ILE A 337 25.48 11.28 -20.46
C ILE A 337 25.74 12.45 -21.42
N THR A 338 26.34 12.16 -22.58
CA THR A 338 26.65 13.17 -23.59
C THR A 338 25.41 13.94 -24.07
N GLN A 339 24.33 13.23 -24.39
CA GLN A 339 23.08 13.84 -24.84
C GLN A 339 22.42 14.67 -23.73
N THR A 340 22.43 14.15 -22.49
CA THR A 340 21.87 14.85 -21.33
C THR A 340 22.67 16.12 -21.01
N ALA A 341 24.00 16.08 -21.15
CA ALA A 341 24.86 17.24 -20.97
C ALA A 341 24.57 18.33 -22.00
N LYS A 342 24.44 17.97 -23.29
CA LYS A 342 24.04 18.91 -24.35
C LYS A 342 22.65 19.51 -24.08
N TRP A 343 21.71 18.73 -23.56
CA TRP A 343 20.40 19.24 -23.14
C TRP A 343 20.52 20.21 -21.96
N ALA A 344 21.27 19.86 -20.92
CA ALA A 344 21.45 20.69 -19.73
C ALA A 344 22.13 22.03 -20.04
N LEU A 345 23.16 22.03 -20.90
CA LEU A 345 23.81 23.26 -21.39
C LEU A 345 22.80 24.21 -22.03
N ARG A 346 22.00 23.71 -22.99
CA ARG A 346 20.97 24.51 -23.68
C ARG A 346 19.96 25.10 -22.70
N LYS A 347 19.51 24.30 -21.71
CA LYS A 347 18.57 24.77 -20.70
C LYS A 347 19.15 25.80 -19.75
N ALA A 348 20.44 25.73 -19.45
CA ALA A 348 21.14 26.69 -18.61
C ALA A 348 21.68 27.92 -19.38
N GLY A 349 21.33 28.08 -20.65
CA GLY A 349 21.75 29.21 -21.49
C GLY A 349 23.20 29.12 -21.97
N GLY A 350 23.76 27.93 -22.05
CA GLY A 350 25.04 27.66 -22.71
C GLY A 350 24.85 27.44 -24.22
N SER A 351 25.78 27.98 -25.01
CA SER A 351 25.98 27.66 -26.42
C SER A 351 26.72 26.34 -26.61
#